data_AF-A0A5D2YIW9-F1
#
_entry.id   AF-A0A5D2YIW9-F1
#
_cell.length_a   1.000
_cell.length_b   1.000
_cell.length_c   1.000
_cell.angle_alpha   90.00
_cell.angle_beta   90.00
_cell.angle_gamma   90.00
#
_symmetry.space_group_name_H-M   'P 1'
#
loop_
_entity.id
_entity.type
_entity.pdbx_description
1 polymer ?
#
loop_
_entity_poly.entity_id
_entity_poly.type
_entity_poly.pdbx_seq_one_letter_code
_entity_poly.pdbx_strand_id
1 'polypeptide(L)'
;MISLKPRSILLISAIFRVGLILVGEWQDTHMEVRYTDVDYLVFSDAASLMASGQSPYKRTTYRYSPLLAFLLIPNSFISRCWGKFLFSASDLFVGLFIRIILKQRKVPDDLCTYSMLIWLFNPFTFTIGTRGNCEPIVCAIILWIIICLINGNVVQAAFWYGLIVHFRIYPIIYALPIVIFLDPRFFRSGTKPLLSDWTSDPGKARQINSELIDKCVVCDVWKSTFTRSRILFGLISGTVFLLCTGFFFHLYGWEFLHEALLYHLTRTDARHNFSIYFYHIYLNYERELSVLEKLVSFLPQFIVQLVLILCFTKDLVFCFFVQTVAFVAFNKVITAQYFVWFFCVLPLILPWSNMKLKWKGLCCILLWMGAQTHWLLWGYLLEFKGKNVFLQLWMASLLFLAANTFILIVLIRHHNYGPVFRQHTDLKTTKTT
;
A
#
# COMPACT_ATOMS: atom_id res chain seq x y z
N MET A 1 24.96 -12.59 19.86
CA MET A 1 24.11 -12.31 18.68
C MET A 1 24.99 -11.77 17.58
N ILE A 2 25.03 -12.41 16.40
CA ILE A 2 25.81 -11.91 15.26
C ILE A 2 25.14 -10.61 14.80
N SER A 3 25.82 -9.47 14.97
CA SER A 3 25.35 -8.18 14.46
C SER A 3 25.51 -8.18 12.93
N LEU A 4 24.46 -8.61 12.23
CA LEU A 4 24.42 -8.57 10.77
C LEU A 4 24.38 -7.11 10.32
N LYS A 5 25.44 -6.67 9.61
CA LYS A 5 25.49 -5.31 9.05
C LYS A 5 24.36 -5.14 8.02
N PRO A 6 23.61 -4.02 8.02
CA PRO A 6 22.51 -3.79 7.09
C PRO A 6 22.89 -3.91 5.61
N ARG A 7 24.12 -3.51 5.26
CA ARG A 7 24.67 -3.66 3.90
C ARG A 7 24.79 -5.13 3.49
N SER A 8 25.24 -5.99 4.40
CA SER A 8 25.33 -7.43 4.14
C SER A 8 23.95 -8.05 3.97
N ILE A 9 22.96 -7.62 4.76
CA ILE A 9 21.57 -8.08 4.62
C ILE A 9 21.01 -7.72 3.24
N LEU A 10 21.20 -6.47 2.78
CA LEU A 10 20.77 -6.04 1.44
C LEU A 10 21.47 -6.82 0.34
N LEU A 11 22.79 -7.05 0.46
CA LEU A 11 23.55 -7.81 -0.54
C LEU A 11 23.07 -9.26 -0.64
N ILE A 12 22.89 -9.95 0.49
CA ILE A 12 22.35 -11.32 0.54
C ILE A 12 20.94 -11.34 -0.08
N SER A 13 20.10 -10.39 0.29
CA SER A 13 18.74 -10.24 -0.21
C SER A 13 18.68 -9.98 -1.72
N ALA A 14 19.64 -9.22 -2.26
CA ALA A 14 19.78 -8.94 -3.69
C ALA A 14 20.23 -10.20 -4.46
N ILE A 15 21.28 -10.89 -3.99
CA ILE A 15 21.76 -12.14 -4.59
C ILE A 15 20.64 -13.18 -4.59
N PHE A 16 19.89 -13.28 -3.49
CA PHE A 16 18.75 -14.19 -3.39
C PHE A 16 17.66 -13.89 -4.43
N ARG A 17 17.30 -12.61 -4.66
CA ARG A 17 16.34 -12.22 -5.70
C ARG A 17 16.83 -12.52 -7.11
N VAL A 18 18.11 -12.28 -7.39
CA VAL A 18 18.72 -12.67 -8.68
C VAL A 18 18.60 -14.19 -8.87
N GLY A 19 18.93 -14.98 -7.86
CA GLY A 19 18.75 -16.44 -7.89
C GLY A 19 17.31 -16.86 -8.17
N LEU A 20 16.32 -16.24 -7.51
CA LEU A 20 14.90 -16.50 -7.75
C LEU A 20 14.44 -16.13 -9.16
N ILE A 21 14.94 -15.04 -9.74
CA ILE A 21 14.62 -14.67 -11.13
C ILE A 21 15.16 -15.74 -12.09
N LEU A 22 16.40 -16.20 -11.89
CA LEU A 22 17.01 -17.25 -12.73
C LEU A 22 16.26 -18.59 -12.60
N VAL A 23 15.91 -18.99 -11.37
CA VAL A 23 15.07 -20.16 -11.12
C VAL A 23 13.69 -19.98 -11.75
N GLY A 24 13.14 -18.78 -11.73
CA GLY A 24 11.87 -18.46 -12.37
C GLY A 24 11.89 -18.66 -13.88
N GLU A 25 12.94 -18.20 -14.57
CA GLU A 25 13.12 -18.43 -16.01
C GLU A 25 13.29 -19.93 -16.33
N TRP A 26 14.02 -20.66 -15.50
CA TRP A 26 14.13 -22.11 -15.63
C TRP A 26 12.78 -22.81 -15.43
N GLN A 27 12.05 -22.46 -14.36
CA GLN A 27 10.73 -23.01 -14.08
C GLN A 27 9.76 -22.73 -15.22
N ASP A 28 9.75 -21.50 -15.75
CA ASP A 28 8.88 -21.14 -16.87
C ASP A 28 9.18 -21.98 -18.11
N THR A 29 10.42 -22.37 -18.36
CA THR A 29 10.77 -23.18 -19.54
C THR A 29 10.54 -24.68 -19.35
N HIS A 30 10.52 -25.19 -18.11
CA HIS A 30 10.52 -26.62 -17.82
C HIS A 30 9.24 -27.14 -17.13
N MET A 31 8.42 -26.27 -16.56
CA MET A 31 7.23 -26.66 -15.78
C MET A 31 5.94 -26.11 -16.38
N GLU A 32 4.83 -26.82 -16.17
CA GLU A 32 3.50 -26.38 -16.58
C GLU A 32 3.06 -25.12 -15.82
N VAL A 33 3.27 -25.10 -14.51
CA VAL A 33 2.95 -23.96 -13.65
C VAL A 33 4.06 -22.92 -13.73
N ARG A 34 3.73 -21.77 -14.33
CA ARG A 34 4.65 -20.65 -14.52
C ARG A 34 4.96 -19.90 -13.22
N TYR A 35 6.23 -19.56 -13.06
CA TYR A 35 6.72 -18.65 -12.04
C TYR A 35 6.40 -17.20 -12.40
N THR A 36 6.53 -16.80 -13.66
CA THR A 36 6.25 -15.41 -14.05
C THR A 36 4.78 -15.06 -13.83
N ASP A 37 4.52 -13.87 -13.30
CA ASP A 37 3.16 -13.31 -13.20
C ASP A 37 2.63 -13.00 -14.60
N VAL A 38 1.37 -13.32 -14.87
CA VAL A 38 0.72 -13.04 -16.15
C VAL A 38 0.72 -11.54 -16.48
N ASP A 39 0.61 -10.70 -15.45
CA ASP A 39 0.67 -9.25 -15.59
C ASP A 39 2.03 -8.80 -16.16
N TYR A 40 3.12 -9.50 -15.86
CA TYR A 40 4.44 -9.16 -16.39
C TYR A 40 4.52 -9.30 -17.92
N LEU A 41 3.82 -10.29 -18.47
CA LEU A 41 3.72 -10.48 -19.92
C LEU A 41 2.90 -9.34 -20.53
N VAL A 42 1.77 -8.99 -19.93
CA VAL A 42 0.94 -7.84 -20.35
C VAL A 42 1.74 -6.54 -20.34
N PHE A 43 2.57 -6.31 -19.31
CA PHE A 43 3.45 -5.14 -19.26
C PHE A 43 4.52 -5.15 -20.35
N SER A 44 5.14 -6.31 -20.58
CA SER A 44 6.23 -6.48 -21.55
C SER A 44 5.74 -6.32 -22.99
N ASP A 45 4.55 -6.83 -23.29
CA ASP A 45 3.90 -6.66 -24.59
C ASP A 45 3.58 -5.18 -24.85
N ALA A 46 3.01 -4.49 -23.85
CA ALA A 46 2.72 -3.06 -23.93
C ALA A 46 3.99 -2.22 -24.09
N ALA A 47 5.07 -2.58 -23.38
CA ALA A 47 6.38 -1.95 -23.52
C ALA A 47 6.97 -2.14 -24.91
N SER A 48 6.82 -3.34 -25.50
CA SER A 48 7.24 -3.63 -26.86
C SER A 48 6.46 -2.84 -27.91
N LEU A 49 5.15 -2.69 -27.72
CA LEU A 49 4.32 -1.81 -28.55
C LEU A 49 4.81 -0.37 -28.49
N MET A 50 5.07 0.17 -27.30
CA MET A 50 5.64 1.51 -27.14
C MET A 50 7.02 1.66 -27.78
N ALA A 51 7.88 0.65 -27.66
CA ALA A 51 9.19 0.63 -28.32
C ALA A 51 9.07 0.68 -29.86
N SER A 52 8.00 0.12 -30.42
CA SER A 52 7.67 0.18 -31.85
C SER A 52 6.90 1.45 -32.27
N GLY A 53 6.74 2.43 -31.37
CA GLY A 53 5.99 3.68 -31.62
C GLY A 53 4.46 3.51 -31.63
N GLN A 54 3.95 2.39 -31.10
CA GLN A 54 2.51 2.11 -31.03
C GLN A 54 1.94 2.36 -29.63
N SER A 55 0.62 2.53 -29.55
CA SER A 55 -0.08 2.65 -28.27
C SER A 55 0.07 1.37 -27.42
N PRO A 56 0.40 1.47 -26.12
CA PRO A 56 0.43 0.32 -25.21
C PRO A 56 -0.96 -0.33 -25.06
N TYR A 57 -2.03 0.43 -25.30
CA TYR A 57 -3.42 -0.05 -25.19
C TYR A 57 -3.87 -0.95 -26.34
N LYS A 58 -3.06 -1.10 -27.40
CA LYS A 58 -3.28 -2.16 -28.39
C LYS A 58 -3.10 -3.56 -27.79
N ARG A 59 -2.34 -3.68 -26.69
CA ARG A 59 -2.34 -4.90 -25.89
C ARG A 59 -3.65 -4.96 -25.12
N THR A 60 -4.51 -5.90 -25.49
CA THR A 60 -5.73 -6.21 -24.74
C THR A 60 -5.39 -6.43 -23.26
N THR A 61 -6.31 -6.08 -22.36
CA THR A 61 -6.13 -6.20 -20.90
C THR A 61 -4.99 -5.37 -20.28
N TYR A 62 -4.32 -4.50 -21.04
CA TYR A 62 -3.44 -3.49 -20.44
C TYR A 62 -4.28 -2.41 -19.76
N ARG A 63 -4.24 -2.37 -18.42
CA ARG A 63 -5.11 -1.54 -17.56
C ARG A 63 -4.31 -0.59 -16.65
N TYR A 64 -3.12 -0.23 -17.12
CA TYR A 64 -2.10 0.46 -16.33
C TYR A 64 -1.69 1.79 -16.97
N SER A 65 -1.02 2.62 -16.19
CA SER A 65 -0.46 3.89 -16.67
C SER A 65 0.62 3.62 -17.73
N PRO A 66 0.69 4.38 -18.84
CA PRO A 66 1.73 4.19 -19.85
C PRO A 66 3.14 4.38 -19.30
N LEU A 67 3.28 5.09 -18.17
CA LEU A 67 4.54 5.23 -17.45
C LEU A 67 5.14 3.87 -17.04
N LEU A 68 4.30 2.88 -16.70
CA LEU A 68 4.76 1.53 -16.38
C LEU A 68 5.34 0.83 -17.62
N ALA A 69 4.62 0.86 -18.75
CA ALA A 69 5.14 0.28 -19.99
C ALA A 69 6.41 1.00 -20.45
N PHE A 70 6.48 2.33 -20.29
CA PHE A 70 7.67 3.12 -20.59
C PHE A 70 8.91 2.67 -19.80
N LEU A 71 8.79 2.45 -18.49
CA LEU A 71 9.89 1.94 -17.64
C LEU A 71 10.38 0.55 -18.05
N LEU A 72 9.56 -0.18 -18.79
CA LEU A 72 9.81 -1.55 -19.22
C LEU A 72 10.19 -1.69 -20.69
N ILE A 73 10.30 -0.59 -21.46
CA ILE A 73 10.80 -0.63 -22.85
C ILE A 73 12.12 -1.42 -22.96
N PRO A 74 13.08 -1.34 -22.01
CA PRO A 74 14.28 -2.18 -22.04
C PRO A 74 14.03 -3.70 -22.01
N ASN A 75 12.82 -4.17 -21.66
CA ASN A 75 12.45 -5.59 -21.80
C ASN A 75 12.61 -6.10 -23.25
N SER A 76 12.43 -5.22 -24.23
CA SER A 76 12.44 -5.60 -25.65
C SER A 76 13.83 -5.67 -26.26
N PHE A 77 14.82 -4.93 -25.74
CA PHE A 77 16.15 -4.81 -26.37
C PHE A 77 17.35 -5.08 -25.45
N ILE A 78 17.18 -5.09 -24.11
CA ILE A 78 18.24 -5.48 -23.16
C ILE A 78 18.04 -6.91 -22.70
N SER A 79 16.91 -7.20 -22.05
CA SER A 79 16.58 -8.54 -21.55
C SER A 79 15.12 -8.57 -21.15
N ARG A 80 14.41 -9.66 -21.48
CA ARG A 80 13.02 -9.87 -21.02
C ARG A 80 12.88 -9.83 -19.50
N CYS A 81 13.96 -10.02 -18.74
CA CYS A 81 13.97 -9.97 -17.28
C CYS A 81 14.19 -8.55 -16.70
N TRP A 82 14.43 -7.52 -17.51
CA TRP A 82 14.76 -6.18 -17.03
C TRP A 82 13.78 -5.67 -15.97
N GLY A 83 12.48 -5.76 -16.25
CA GLY A 83 11.44 -5.37 -15.30
C GLY A 83 11.47 -6.13 -13.98
N LYS A 84 11.75 -7.44 -13.99
CA LYS A 84 11.90 -8.24 -12.76
C LYS A 84 13.06 -7.73 -11.90
N PHE A 85 14.18 -7.35 -12.52
CA PHE A 85 15.30 -6.73 -11.80
C PHE A 85 14.95 -5.35 -11.25
N LEU A 86 14.25 -4.53 -12.04
CA LEU A 86 13.78 -3.21 -11.60
C LEU A 86 12.85 -3.32 -10.38
N PHE A 87 11.85 -4.20 -10.43
CA PHE A 87 10.90 -4.42 -9.34
C PHE A 87 11.59 -5.01 -8.10
N SER A 88 12.52 -5.94 -8.31
CA SER A 88 13.33 -6.50 -7.22
C SER A 88 14.25 -5.46 -6.58
N ALA A 89 14.78 -4.51 -7.34
CA ALA A 89 15.54 -3.39 -6.79
C ALA A 89 14.66 -2.45 -5.95
N SER A 90 13.43 -2.15 -6.40
CA SER A 90 12.46 -1.42 -5.59
C SER A 90 12.12 -2.13 -4.28
N ASP A 91 12.02 -3.45 -4.31
CA ASP A 91 11.79 -4.27 -3.12
C ASP A 91 12.92 -4.16 -2.07
N LEU A 92 14.18 -4.04 -2.52
CA LEU A 92 15.31 -3.73 -1.64
C LEU A 92 15.22 -2.33 -1.04
N PHE A 93 14.77 -1.34 -1.83
CA PHE A 93 14.53 0.01 -1.33
C PHE A 93 13.45 0.05 -0.26
N VAL A 94 12.39 -0.75 -0.37
CA VAL A 94 11.36 -0.85 0.69
C VAL A 94 11.99 -1.28 2.01
N GLY A 95 12.81 -2.35 2.01
CA GLY A 95 13.51 -2.80 3.22
C GLY A 95 14.44 -1.73 3.81
N LEU A 96 15.16 -1.00 2.95
CA LEU A 96 16.02 0.12 3.36
C LEU A 96 15.20 1.28 3.96
N PHE A 97 14.11 1.66 3.32
CA PHE A 97 13.24 2.75 3.77
C PHE A 97 12.55 2.42 5.09
N ILE A 98 12.14 1.17 5.30
CA ILE A 98 11.64 0.69 6.60
C ILE A 98 12.66 0.99 7.70
N ARG A 99 13.92 0.60 7.50
CA ARG A 99 15.00 0.87 8.47
C ARG A 99 15.21 2.36 8.69
N ILE A 100 15.22 3.17 7.62
CA ILE A 100 15.42 4.63 7.71
C ILE A 100 14.32 5.29 8.54
N ILE A 101 13.05 4.95 8.30
CA ILE A 101 11.91 5.51 9.04
C ILE A 101 12.02 5.16 10.53
N LEU A 102 12.31 3.90 10.86
CA LEU A 102 12.46 3.45 12.25
C LEU A 102 13.64 4.13 12.96
N LYS A 103 14.76 4.31 12.26
CA LYS A 103 15.94 5.01 12.79
C LYS A 103 15.68 6.48 13.06
N GLN A 104 14.94 7.18 12.19
CA GLN A 104 14.56 8.57 12.42
C GLN A 104 13.70 8.74 13.69
N ARG A 105 12.94 7.72 14.08
CA ARG A 105 12.15 7.68 15.32
C ARG A 105 12.90 7.11 16.53
N LYS A 106 14.23 6.93 16.42
CA LYS A 106 15.12 6.38 17.47
C LYS A 106 14.69 5.01 18.00
N VAL A 107 14.12 4.16 17.14
CA VAL A 107 13.87 2.75 17.48
C VAL A 107 15.23 2.01 17.63
N PRO A 108 15.38 1.08 18.59
CA PRO A 108 16.63 0.33 18.77
C PRO A 108 17.10 -0.37 17.49
N ASP A 109 18.42 -0.51 17.32
CA ASP A 109 19.00 -1.05 16.08
C ASP A 109 18.52 -2.47 15.75
N ASP A 110 18.42 -3.32 16.77
CA ASP A 110 17.98 -4.70 16.61
C ASP A 110 16.56 -4.77 16.04
N LEU A 111 15.63 -3.99 16.60
CA LEU A 111 14.25 -3.88 16.11
C LEU A 111 14.19 -3.35 14.68
N CYS A 112 15.00 -2.34 14.34
CA CYS A 112 15.11 -1.83 12.98
C CYS A 112 15.60 -2.91 12.00
N THR A 113 16.55 -3.73 12.43
CA THR A 113 17.11 -4.84 11.65
C THR A 113 16.09 -5.96 11.47
N TYR A 114 15.36 -6.34 12.52
CA TYR A 114 14.29 -7.33 12.41
C TYR A 114 13.15 -6.87 11.49
N SER A 115 12.69 -5.61 11.59
CA SER A 115 11.67 -5.09 10.69
C SER A 115 12.11 -5.10 9.22
N MET A 116 13.38 -4.80 8.95
CA MET A 116 13.97 -4.90 7.62
C MET A 116 14.01 -6.36 7.12
N LEU A 117 14.40 -7.31 7.98
CA LEU A 117 14.43 -8.74 7.65
C LEU A 117 13.02 -9.29 7.35
N ILE A 118 12.01 -8.89 8.14
CA ILE A 118 10.62 -9.29 7.95
C ILE A 118 10.13 -8.93 6.55
N TRP A 119 10.53 -7.78 5.99
CA TRP A 119 10.17 -7.44 4.62
C TRP A 119 11.03 -8.20 3.59
N LEU A 120 12.36 -8.17 3.74
CA LEU A 120 13.28 -8.66 2.71
C LEU A 120 13.27 -10.18 2.53
N PHE A 121 12.91 -10.93 3.56
CA PHE A 121 12.90 -12.40 3.57
C PHE A 121 11.50 -13.00 3.78
N ASN A 122 10.44 -12.21 3.66
CA ASN A 122 9.09 -12.76 3.62
C ASN A 122 8.83 -13.38 2.24
N PRO A 123 8.47 -14.68 2.17
CA PRO A 123 8.25 -15.39 0.91
C PRO A 123 7.16 -14.78 0.05
N PHE A 124 6.17 -14.14 0.67
CA PHE A 124 5.15 -13.43 -0.07
C PHE A 124 5.74 -12.19 -0.76
N THR A 125 6.51 -11.35 -0.07
CA THR A 125 6.95 -10.05 -0.60
C THR A 125 8.05 -10.21 -1.64
N PHE A 126 9.06 -11.04 -1.39
CA PHE A 126 10.16 -11.20 -2.34
C PHE A 126 9.72 -11.89 -3.63
N THR A 127 8.66 -12.70 -3.61
CA THR A 127 8.14 -13.35 -4.82
C THR A 127 7.38 -12.37 -5.72
N ILE A 128 6.69 -11.37 -5.18
CA ILE A 128 5.94 -10.38 -5.98
C ILE A 128 6.87 -9.68 -7.00
N GLY A 129 8.02 -9.17 -6.53
CA GLY A 129 8.98 -8.48 -7.40
C GLY A 129 9.67 -9.42 -8.39
N THR A 130 10.10 -10.60 -7.94
CA THR A 130 10.81 -11.57 -8.80
C THR A 130 9.92 -12.24 -9.83
N ARG A 131 8.61 -12.40 -9.55
CA ARG A 131 7.61 -12.86 -10.52
C ARG A 131 7.29 -11.81 -11.59
N GLY A 132 7.68 -10.55 -11.40
CA GLY A 132 7.50 -9.48 -12.38
C GLY A 132 6.30 -8.56 -12.11
N ASN A 133 5.83 -8.46 -10.87
CA ASN A 133 4.80 -7.48 -10.52
C ASN A 133 5.41 -6.14 -10.07
N CYS A 134 4.82 -5.02 -10.47
CA CYS A 134 5.34 -3.67 -10.18
C CYS A 134 4.96 -3.12 -8.80
N GLU A 135 4.15 -3.83 -7.98
CA GLU A 135 3.76 -3.34 -6.65
C GLU A 135 4.93 -2.89 -5.74
N PRO A 136 6.15 -3.50 -5.77
CA PRO A 136 7.28 -3.01 -4.99
C PRO A 136 7.69 -1.57 -5.31
N ILE A 137 7.51 -1.09 -6.56
CA ILE A 137 7.72 0.33 -6.92
C ILE A 137 6.75 1.21 -6.13
N VAL A 138 5.47 0.81 -6.09
CA VAL A 138 4.42 1.55 -5.38
C VAL A 138 4.75 1.61 -3.89
N CYS A 139 5.08 0.47 -3.29
CA CYS A 139 5.48 0.40 -1.88
C CYS A 139 6.70 1.30 -1.58
N ALA A 140 7.73 1.27 -2.43
CA ALA A 140 8.94 2.08 -2.23
C ALA A 140 8.62 3.58 -2.26
N ILE A 141 7.81 4.03 -3.22
CA ILE A 141 7.43 5.45 -3.33
C ILE A 141 6.52 5.89 -2.17
N ILE A 142 5.59 5.05 -1.71
CA ILE A 142 4.79 5.35 -0.52
C ILE A 142 5.67 5.54 0.73
N LEU A 143 6.63 4.64 0.96
CA LEU A 143 7.58 4.81 2.07
C LEU A 143 8.48 6.03 1.90
N TRP A 144 8.87 6.36 0.67
CA TRP A 144 9.59 7.58 0.37
C TRP A 144 8.78 8.85 0.69
N ILE A 145 7.47 8.86 0.38
CA ILE A 145 6.56 9.94 0.75
C ILE A 145 6.49 10.08 2.27
N ILE A 146 6.41 8.97 3.02
CA ILE A 146 6.47 9.00 4.49
C ILE A 146 7.79 9.63 4.97
N ILE A 147 8.93 9.25 4.39
CA ILE A 147 10.24 9.85 4.72
C ILE A 147 10.24 11.35 4.44
N CYS A 148 9.67 11.80 3.32
CA CYS A 148 9.58 13.22 2.97
C CYS A 148 8.72 13.99 3.99
N LEU A 149 7.57 13.43 4.37
CA LEU A 149 6.65 14.02 5.35
C LEU A 149 7.28 14.11 6.75
N ILE A 150 7.94 13.04 7.22
CA ILE A 150 8.67 13.00 8.49
C ILE A 150 9.80 14.04 8.51
N ASN A 151 10.46 14.26 7.38
CA ASN A 151 11.51 15.27 7.25
C ASN A 151 10.99 16.71 7.06
N GLY A 152 9.68 16.91 6.92
CA GLY A 152 9.10 18.24 6.66
C GLY A 152 9.16 18.68 5.19
N ASN A 153 9.62 17.84 4.26
CA ASN A 153 9.70 18.17 2.85
C ASN A 153 8.35 17.91 2.15
N VAL A 154 7.41 18.84 2.34
CA VAL A 154 6.04 18.75 1.79
C VAL A 154 6.04 18.81 0.26
N VAL A 155 6.93 19.59 -0.35
CA VAL A 155 7.02 19.73 -1.83
C VAL A 155 7.38 18.40 -2.47
N GLN A 156 8.42 17.73 -1.97
CA GLN A 156 8.83 16.42 -2.48
C GLN A 156 7.77 15.37 -2.22
N ALA A 157 7.15 15.36 -1.03
CA ALA A 157 6.04 14.46 -0.73
C ALA A 157 4.88 14.65 -1.73
N ALA A 158 4.51 15.90 -2.04
CA ALA A 158 3.43 16.22 -2.96
C ALA A 158 3.73 15.80 -4.40
N PHE A 159 4.95 16.05 -4.88
CA PHE A 159 5.38 15.63 -6.22
C PHE A 159 5.29 14.11 -6.39
N TRP A 160 5.90 13.35 -5.48
CA TRP A 160 5.88 11.89 -5.55
C TRP A 160 4.48 11.33 -5.34
N TYR A 161 3.65 11.97 -4.51
CA TYR A 161 2.25 11.57 -4.31
C TYR A 161 1.43 11.72 -5.60
N GLY A 162 1.50 12.87 -6.27
CA GLY A 162 0.82 13.08 -7.55
C GLY A 162 1.27 12.07 -8.62
N LEU A 163 2.57 11.81 -8.69
CA LEU A 163 3.15 10.86 -9.64
C LEU A 163 2.71 9.41 -9.35
N ILE A 164 2.72 8.98 -8.08
CA ILE A 164 2.35 7.58 -7.76
C ILE A 164 0.87 7.32 -7.95
N VAL A 165 -0.01 8.30 -7.64
CA VAL A 165 -1.46 8.19 -7.90
C VAL A 165 -1.73 8.09 -9.41
N HIS A 166 -0.96 8.79 -10.23
CA HIS A 166 -1.04 8.63 -11.69
C HIS A 166 -0.52 7.26 -12.16
N PHE A 167 0.57 6.76 -11.56
CA PHE A 167 1.14 5.46 -11.88
C PHE A 167 0.21 4.30 -11.50
N ARG A 168 -0.41 4.38 -10.33
CA ARG A 168 -1.46 3.48 -9.82
C ARG A 168 -2.48 4.30 -9.04
N ILE A 169 -3.76 4.13 -9.33
CA ILE A 169 -4.81 4.98 -8.75
C ILE A 169 -5.04 4.74 -7.24
N TYR A 170 -4.82 3.52 -6.73
CA TYR A 170 -5.17 3.13 -5.35
C TYR A 170 -4.51 3.95 -4.23
N PRO A 171 -3.24 4.39 -4.33
CA PRO A 171 -2.65 5.42 -3.47
C PRO A 171 -3.51 6.66 -3.19
N ILE A 172 -4.56 6.93 -3.98
CA ILE A 172 -5.52 8.01 -3.72
C ILE A 172 -6.14 7.94 -2.32
N ILE A 173 -6.24 6.75 -1.71
CA ILE A 173 -6.79 6.58 -0.36
C ILE A 173 -6.01 7.41 0.68
N TYR A 174 -4.72 7.64 0.45
CA TYR A 174 -3.87 8.39 1.38
C TYR A 174 -4.00 9.92 1.26
N ALA A 175 -4.81 10.46 0.33
CA ALA A 175 -4.94 11.90 0.12
C ALA A 175 -5.43 12.61 1.38
N LEU A 176 -6.56 12.15 1.92
CA LEU A 176 -7.18 12.74 3.10
C LEU A 176 -6.32 12.65 4.37
N PRO A 177 -5.74 11.48 4.76
CA PRO A 177 -4.88 11.41 5.94
C PRO A 177 -3.62 12.27 5.80
N ILE A 178 -3.01 12.38 4.60
CA ILE A 178 -1.85 13.28 4.41
C ILE A 178 -2.26 14.74 4.62
N VAL A 179 -3.38 15.19 4.03
CA VAL A 179 -3.86 16.56 4.17
C VAL A 179 -4.18 16.90 5.64
N ILE A 180 -4.85 16.00 6.35
CA ILE A 180 -5.16 16.20 7.78
C ILE A 180 -3.87 16.21 8.60
N PHE A 181 -2.92 15.32 8.30
CA PHE A 181 -1.61 15.22 8.98
C PHE A 181 -0.75 16.49 8.82
N LEU A 182 -0.88 17.22 7.72
CA LEU A 182 -0.24 18.53 7.48
C LEU A 182 -0.87 19.65 8.32
N ASP A 183 -0.93 19.46 9.64
CA ASP A 183 -1.44 20.44 10.61
C ASP A 183 -0.39 21.56 10.84
N PRO A 184 -0.80 22.86 10.75
CA PRO A 184 0.06 24.02 11.01
C PRO A 184 0.81 23.99 12.34
N ARG A 185 0.26 23.31 13.35
CA ARG A 185 0.87 23.22 14.68
C ARG A 185 2.23 22.53 14.65
N PHE A 186 2.43 21.61 13.69
CA PHE A 186 3.68 20.85 13.51
C PHE A 186 4.48 21.33 12.30
N PHE A 187 3.81 21.75 11.23
CA PHE A 187 4.47 22.21 10.00
C PHE A 187 4.54 23.74 9.95
N ARG A 188 5.49 24.33 10.68
CA ARG A 188 5.83 25.76 10.57
C ARG A 188 6.83 26.00 9.43
N SER A 189 6.65 27.09 8.69
CA SER A 189 7.49 27.42 7.53
C SER A 189 8.95 27.58 7.95
N GLY A 190 9.85 26.80 7.34
CA GLY A 190 11.30 26.91 7.56
C GLY A 190 11.87 26.08 8.71
N THR A 191 11.06 25.37 9.50
CA THR A 191 11.54 24.55 10.62
C THR A 191 11.23 23.07 10.42
N LYS A 192 12.22 22.19 10.61
CA LYS A 192 12.00 20.74 10.62
C LYS A 192 11.09 20.37 11.80
N PRO A 193 10.01 19.61 11.58
CA PRO A 193 9.11 19.21 12.66
C PRO A 193 9.83 18.30 13.66
N LEU A 194 9.56 18.49 14.96
CA LEU A 194 10.23 17.76 16.02
C LEU A 194 9.60 16.37 16.18
N LEU A 195 10.40 15.32 15.94
CA LEU A 195 9.93 13.94 15.97
C LEU A 195 9.74 13.42 17.40
N SER A 196 8.73 12.58 17.58
CA SER A 196 8.58 11.81 18.81
C SER A 196 9.48 10.58 18.79
N ASP A 197 10.35 10.49 19.80
CA ASP A 197 11.22 9.33 20.03
C ASP A 197 10.41 8.11 20.48
N TRP A 198 10.87 6.90 20.14
CA TRP A 198 10.22 5.64 20.52
C TRP A 198 10.03 5.46 22.04
N THR A 199 10.95 5.95 22.87
CA THR A 199 10.89 5.85 24.33
C THR A 199 10.02 6.92 25.01
N SER A 200 9.42 7.84 24.25
CA SER A 200 8.56 8.88 24.81
C SER A 200 7.36 8.24 25.51
N ASP A 201 7.14 8.54 26.79
CA ASP A 201 6.13 7.89 27.64
C ASP A 201 4.72 7.90 26.99
N PRO A 202 4.18 6.72 26.60
CA PRO A 202 2.86 6.63 25.99
C PRO A 202 1.72 7.03 26.94
N GLY A 203 1.95 7.05 28.27
CA GLY A 203 0.97 7.45 29.28
C GLY A 203 0.56 8.92 29.17
N LYS A 204 1.54 9.83 29.00
CA LYS A 204 1.28 11.27 28.80
C LYS A 204 0.60 11.56 27.46
N ALA A 205 0.94 10.82 26.40
CA ALA A 205 0.32 10.99 25.09
C ALA A 205 -1.15 10.51 25.04
N ARG A 206 -1.50 9.47 25.82
CA ARG A 206 -2.89 8.98 25.97
C ARG A 206 -3.77 9.98 26.71
N GLN A 207 -3.26 10.58 27.79
CA GLN A 207 -4.00 11.53 28.62
C GLN A 207 -4.26 12.86 27.88
N ILE A 208 -3.27 13.40 27.16
CA ILE A 208 -3.44 14.57 26.29
C ILE A 208 -4.48 14.31 25.19
N ASN A 209 -4.59 13.06 24.71
CA ASN A 209 -5.50 12.72 23.63
C ASN A 209 -6.95 12.46 24.06
N SER A 210 -7.27 11.98 25.27
CA SER A 210 -8.69 11.87 25.65
C SER A 210 -9.34 13.25 25.75
N GLU A 211 -8.60 14.25 26.26
CA GLU A 211 -9.04 15.65 26.30
C GLU A 211 -9.09 16.30 24.90
N LEU A 212 -8.24 15.90 23.95
CA LEU A 212 -8.23 16.41 22.58
C LEU A 212 -9.24 15.70 21.65
N ILE A 213 -9.53 14.42 21.86
CA ILE A 213 -10.53 13.67 21.08
C ILE A 213 -11.93 14.19 21.42
N ASP A 214 -12.20 14.54 22.69
CA ASP A 214 -13.49 15.12 23.10
C ASP A 214 -13.73 16.54 22.56
N LYS A 215 -12.67 17.30 22.24
CA LYS A 215 -12.81 18.70 21.78
C LYS A 215 -12.58 18.93 20.27
N CYS A 216 -11.90 18.04 19.54
CA CYS A 216 -11.31 18.42 18.24
C CYS A 216 -11.97 17.84 16.98
N VAL A 217 -12.84 16.82 17.05
CA VAL A 217 -13.02 15.93 15.89
C VAL A 217 -13.90 16.49 14.74
N VAL A 218 -14.74 17.50 14.95
CA VAL A 218 -15.62 18.00 13.86
C VAL A 218 -15.55 19.53 13.62
N CYS A 219 -15.46 20.36 14.67
CA CYS A 219 -15.56 21.82 14.49
C CYS A 219 -14.25 22.54 14.06
N ASP A 220 -13.07 22.04 14.43
CA ASP A 220 -11.78 22.73 14.13
C ASP A 220 -11.16 22.32 12.78
N VAL A 221 -11.55 21.16 12.23
CA VAL A 221 -11.06 20.68 10.93
C VAL A 221 -11.51 21.62 9.82
N TRP A 222 -12.74 22.15 9.88
CA TRP A 222 -13.29 23.03 8.85
C TRP A 222 -12.75 24.46 8.89
N LYS A 223 -12.40 25.00 10.07
CA LYS A 223 -11.82 26.35 10.18
C LYS A 223 -10.31 26.40 9.84
N SER A 224 -9.63 25.25 9.77
CA SER A 224 -8.19 25.17 9.46
C SER A 224 -7.85 24.47 8.14
N THR A 225 -8.80 24.21 7.24
CA THR A 225 -8.53 23.52 5.96
C THR A 225 -7.54 24.28 5.06
N PHE A 226 -7.54 25.61 5.10
CA PHE A 226 -6.73 26.47 4.23
C PHE A 226 -5.38 26.85 4.85
N THR A 227 -4.47 25.89 4.93
CA THR A 227 -3.11 26.13 5.42
C THR A 227 -2.12 26.06 4.28
N ARG A 228 -1.03 26.82 4.37
CA ARG A 228 -0.01 26.88 3.30
C ARG A 228 0.49 25.49 2.90
N SER A 229 0.76 24.62 3.88
CA SER A 229 1.24 23.24 3.63
C SER A 229 0.18 22.37 2.96
N ARG A 230 -1.09 22.47 3.36
CA ARG A 230 -2.20 21.71 2.76
C ARG A 230 -2.47 22.16 1.33
N ILE A 231 -2.53 23.47 1.10
CA ILE A 231 -2.73 24.06 -0.23
C ILE A 231 -1.54 23.71 -1.13
N LEU A 232 -0.31 23.87 -0.65
CA LEU A 232 0.90 23.53 -1.40
C LEU A 232 0.92 22.04 -1.78
N PHE A 233 0.60 21.16 -0.84
CA PHE A 233 0.51 19.73 -1.12
C PHE A 233 -0.56 19.42 -2.17
N GLY A 234 -1.77 19.98 -2.00
CA GLY A 234 -2.88 19.75 -2.93
C GLY A 234 -2.61 20.28 -4.33
N LEU A 235 -2.08 21.50 -4.44
CA LEU A 235 -1.75 22.11 -5.73
C LEU A 235 -0.64 21.34 -6.44
N ILE A 236 0.49 21.05 -5.77
CA ILE A 236 1.60 20.34 -6.42
C ILE A 236 1.19 18.92 -6.82
N SER A 237 0.57 18.16 -5.91
CA SER A 237 0.18 16.79 -6.23
C SER A 237 -0.89 16.73 -7.32
N GLY A 238 -1.88 17.64 -7.27
CA GLY A 238 -2.89 17.79 -8.31
C GLY A 238 -2.30 18.20 -9.65
N THR A 239 -1.39 19.18 -9.69
CA THR A 239 -0.72 19.60 -10.92
C THR A 239 0.10 18.48 -11.52
N VAL A 240 0.90 17.75 -10.74
CA VAL A 240 1.67 16.61 -11.27
C VAL A 240 0.76 15.53 -11.84
N PHE A 241 -0.29 15.15 -11.10
CA PHE A 241 -1.26 14.16 -11.56
C PHE A 241 -1.94 14.61 -12.87
N LEU A 242 -2.42 15.85 -12.94
CA LEU A 242 -3.11 16.39 -14.11
C LEU A 242 -2.18 16.60 -15.30
N LEU A 243 -0.92 17.01 -15.10
CA LEU A 243 0.06 17.14 -16.17
C LEU A 243 0.41 15.78 -16.77
N CYS A 244 0.66 14.76 -15.94
CA CYS A 244 0.90 13.40 -16.43
C CYS A 244 -0.34 12.86 -17.16
N THR A 245 -1.54 13.05 -16.59
CA THR A 245 -2.80 12.61 -17.20
C THR A 245 -3.03 13.32 -18.53
N GLY A 246 -2.84 14.64 -18.59
CA GLY A 246 -3.01 15.45 -19.80
C GLY A 246 -2.00 15.07 -20.89
N PHE A 247 -0.75 14.83 -20.52
CA PHE A 247 0.29 14.35 -21.43
C PHE A 247 -0.08 13.01 -22.06
N PHE A 248 -0.46 12.00 -21.26
CA PHE A 248 -0.83 10.69 -21.78
C PHE A 248 -2.19 10.66 -22.47
N PHE A 249 -3.12 11.54 -22.09
CA PHE A 249 -4.36 11.74 -22.82
C PHE A 249 -4.10 12.35 -24.20
N HIS A 250 -3.16 13.28 -24.32
CA HIS A 250 -2.76 13.81 -25.63
C HIS A 250 -2.17 12.72 -26.53
N LEU A 251 -1.39 11.78 -25.98
CA LEU A 251 -0.77 10.70 -26.75
C LEU A 251 -1.72 9.55 -27.12
N TYR A 252 -2.62 9.16 -26.21
CA TYR A 252 -3.40 7.91 -26.34
C TYR A 252 -4.92 8.11 -26.22
N GLY A 253 -5.38 9.34 -26.04
CA GLY A 253 -6.80 9.70 -26.03
C GLY A 253 -7.62 9.00 -24.94
N TRP A 254 -8.87 8.68 -25.29
CA TRP A 254 -9.85 8.12 -24.38
C TRP A 254 -9.50 6.70 -23.90
N GLU A 255 -8.80 5.90 -24.72
CA GLU A 255 -8.37 4.54 -24.34
C GLU A 255 -7.50 4.58 -23.08
N PHE A 256 -6.54 5.52 -23.01
CA PHE A 256 -5.74 5.71 -21.80
C PHE A 256 -6.61 6.03 -20.58
N LEU A 257 -7.47 7.05 -20.71
CA LEU A 257 -8.24 7.54 -19.58
C LEU A 257 -9.20 6.47 -19.05
N HIS A 258 -9.82 5.72 -19.96
CA HIS A 258 -10.68 4.62 -19.59
C HIS A 258 -9.89 3.51 -18.92
N GLU A 259 -8.84 2.99 -19.56
CA GLU A 259 -8.20 1.75 -19.12
C GLU A 259 -7.29 1.92 -17.91
N ALA A 260 -6.58 3.05 -17.80
CA ALA A 260 -5.66 3.29 -16.69
C ALA A 260 -6.34 3.86 -15.44
N LEU A 261 -7.43 4.62 -15.60
CA LEU A 261 -8.06 5.38 -14.50
C LEU A 261 -9.51 4.99 -14.26
N LEU A 262 -10.41 5.20 -15.23
CA LEU A 262 -11.86 5.06 -15.00
C LEU A 262 -12.32 3.61 -14.81
N TYR A 263 -11.67 2.65 -15.48
CA TYR A 263 -11.96 1.22 -15.40
C TYR A 263 -11.93 0.73 -13.94
N HIS A 264 -11.03 1.25 -13.11
CA HIS A 264 -10.89 0.82 -11.71
C HIS A 264 -12.09 1.21 -10.83
N LEU A 265 -12.85 2.25 -11.21
CA LEU A 265 -14.06 2.65 -10.49
C LEU A 265 -15.22 1.70 -10.78
N THR A 266 -15.35 1.25 -12.02
CA THR A 266 -16.44 0.38 -12.47
C THR A 266 -16.08 -1.10 -12.46
N ARG A 267 -14.80 -1.45 -12.27
CA ARG A 267 -14.27 -2.84 -12.31
C ARG A 267 -15.14 -3.79 -11.49
N THR A 268 -15.55 -4.88 -12.12
CA THR A 268 -16.22 -6.02 -11.51
C THR A 268 -15.47 -7.27 -11.93
N ASP A 269 -15.16 -8.13 -10.97
CA ASP A 269 -14.47 -9.38 -11.24
C ASP A 269 -15.13 -10.49 -10.42
N ALA A 270 -15.69 -11.47 -11.10
CA ALA A 270 -16.33 -12.62 -10.46
C ALA A 270 -15.36 -13.79 -10.25
N ARG A 271 -14.21 -13.79 -10.94
CA ARG A 271 -13.23 -14.88 -10.90
C ARG A 271 -12.05 -14.47 -10.03
N HIS A 272 -11.38 -15.44 -9.40
CA HIS A 272 -10.18 -15.19 -8.59
C HIS A 272 -10.32 -14.03 -7.57
N ASN A 273 -11.53 -13.81 -7.04
CA ASN A 273 -11.86 -12.65 -6.21
C ASN A 273 -12.21 -13.08 -4.79
N PHE A 274 -11.36 -12.75 -3.81
CA PHE A 274 -11.56 -13.07 -2.39
C PHE A 274 -12.75 -12.34 -1.75
N SER A 275 -13.30 -11.33 -2.44
CA SER A 275 -14.35 -10.48 -1.92
C SER A 275 -15.69 -11.20 -1.82
N ILE A 276 -16.44 -10.94 -0.76
CA ILE A 276 -17.81 -11.44 -0.58
C ILE A 276 -18.75 -11.06 -1.74
N TYR A 277 -18.40 -10.01 -2.48
CA TYR A 277 -19.18 -9.51 -3.61
C TYR A 277 -19.05 -10.37 -4.87
N PHE A 278 -18.02 -11.24 -4.98
CA PHE A 278 -17.77 -12.01 -6.21
C PHE A 278 -19.01 -12.83 -6.63
N TYR A 279 -19.70 -13.44 -5.66
CA TYR A 279 -20.84 -14.31 -5.95
C TYR A 279 -22.06 -13.53 -6.42
N HIS A 280 -22.30 -12.36 -5.82
CA HIS A 280 -23.34 -11.45 -6.28
C HIS A 280 -23.05 -10.91 -7.69
N ILE A 281 -21.79 -10.54 -7.97
CA ILE A 281 -21.34 -10.12 -9.30
C ILE A 281 -21.52 -11.25 -10.31
N TYR A 282 -21.18 -12.49 -9.94
CA TYR A 282 -21.35 -13.67 -10.78
C TYR A 282 -22.81 -13.90 -11.17
N LEU A 283 -23.73 -13.88 -10.21
CA LEU A 283 -25.16 -14.11 -10.46
C LEU A 283 -25.81 -13.01 -11.28
N ASN A 284 -25.28 -11.80 -11.23
CA ASN A 284 -25.79 -10.64 -11.97
C ASN A 284 -24.93 -10.29 -13.19
N TYR A 285 -24.13 -11.23 -13.71
CA TYR A 285 -23.23 -10.95 -14.84
C TYR A 285 -23.97 -10.45 -16.09
N GLU A 286 -25.16 -11.00 -16.36
CA GLU A 286 -26.00 -10.61 -17.51
C GLU A 286 -26.86 -9.37 -17.24
N ARG A 287 -27.07 -9.01 -15.97
CA ARG A 287 -27.81 -7.80 -15.61
C ARG A 287 -26.84 -6.62 -15.55
N GLU A 288 -27.09 -5.60 -16.36
CA GLU A 288 -26.43 -4.31 -16.18
C GLU A 288 -26.88 -3.68 -14.86
N LEU A 289 -26.13 -3.96 -13.78
CA LEU A 289 -26.33 -3.29 -12.50
C LEU A 289 -26.23 -1.78 -12.71
N SER A 290 -27.21 -1.07 -12.16
CA SER A 290 -27.27 0.38 -12.22
C SER A 290 -26.02 0.99 -11.56
N VAL A 291 -25.64 2.19 -11.99
CA VAL A 291 -24.52 2.93 -11.38
C VAL A 291 -24.77 3.14 -9.88
N LEU A 292 -26.02 3.33 -9.47
CA LEU A 292 -26.40 3.51 -8.07
C LEU A 292 -26.10 2.25 -7.23
N GLU A 293 -26.47 1.05 -7.70
CA GLU A 293 -26.17 -0.21 -7.01
C GLU A 293 -24.67 -0.43 -6.85
N LYS A 294 -23.90 -0.11 -7.90
CA LYS A 294 -22.43 -0.16 -7.85
C LYS A 294 -21.90 0.83 -6.81
N LEU A 295 -22.44 2.04 -6.72
CA LEU A 295 -22.03 3.05 -5.73
C LEU A 295 -22.41 2.69 -4.30
N VAL A 296 -23.58 2.08 -4.07
CA VAL A 296 -24.00 1.63 -2.74
C VAL A 296 -23.04 0.58 -2.18
N SER A 297 -22.48 -0.28 -3.03
CA SER A 297 -21.45 -1.25 -2.60
C SER A 297 -20.16 -0.61 -2.08
N PHE A 298 -19.89 0.66 -2.44
CA PHE A 298 -18.74 1.42 -1.92
C PHE A 298 -19.01 2.10 -0.58
N LEU A 299 -20.27 2.24 -0.17
CA LEU A 299 -20.62 3.03 1.02
C LEU A 299 -20.04 2.44 2.33
N PRO A 300 -20.12 1.11 2.60
CA PRO A 300 -19.49 0.54 3.80
C PRO A 300 -17.98 0.75 3.82
N GLN A 301 -17.32 0.55 2.68
CA GLN A 301 -15.89 0.79 2.53
C GLN A 301 -15.56 2.26 2.83
N PHE A 302 -16.27 3.21 2.21
CA PHE A 302 -16.06 4.64 2.40
C PHE A 302 -16.24 5.08 3.87
N ILE A 303 -17.30 4.60 4.54
CA ILE A 303 -17.57 4.92 5.95
C ILE A 303 -16.42 4.41 6.83
N VAL A 304 -16.00 3.15 6.67
CA VAL A 304 -14.89 2.57 7.44
C VAL A 304 -13.60 3.36 7.21
N GLN A 305 -13.31 3.73 5.96
CA GLN A 305 -12.15 4.56 5.63
C GLN A 305 -12.18 5.91 6.36
N LEU A 306 -13.30 6.62 6.30
CA LEU A 306 -13.45 7.93 6.95
C LEU A 306 -13.28 7.85 8.47
N VAL A 307 -13.90 6.86 9.11
CA VAL A 307 -13.79 6.65 10.56
C VAL A 307 -12.34 6.38 10.96
N LEU A 308 -11.65 5.47 10.26
CA LEU A 308 -10.25 5.14 10.57
C LEU A 308 -9.32 6.34 10.41
N ILE A 309 -9.51 7.16 9.36
CA ILE A 309 -8.74 8.39 9.14
C ILE A 309 -8.92 9.33 10.33
N LEU A 310 -10.17 9.62 10.71
CA LEU A 310 -10.45 10.54 11.82
C LEU A 310 -9.88 10.04 13.15
N CYS A 311 -9.90 8.73 13.40
CA CYS A 311 -9.37 8.15 14.63
C CYS A 311 -7.83 8.12 14.69
N PHE A 312 -7.15 7.84 13.57
CA PHE A 312 -5.73 7.46 13.61
C PHE A 312 -4.76 8.42 12.90
N THR A 313 -5.21 9.46 12.20
CA THR A 313 -4.33 10.31 11.37
C THR A 313 -3.11 10.89 12.11
N LYS A 314 -3.23 11.19 13.41
CA LYS A 314 -2.10 11.72 14.19
C LYS A 314 -0.92 10.73 14.32
N ASP A 315 -1.18 9.43 14.16
CA ASP A 315 -0.19 8.38 13.96
C ASP A 315 -0.23 7.93 12.49
N LEU A 316 0.40 8.71 11.61
CA LEU A 316 0.27 8.58 10.16
C LEU A 316 0.57 7.16 9.64
N VAL A 317 1.63 6.54 10.15
CA VAL A 317 2.07 5.21 9.70
C VAL A 317 1.04 4.15 10.10
N PHE A 318 0.54 4.22 11.34
CA PHE A 318 -0.53 3.33 11.78
C PHE A 318 -1.83 3.59 11.02
N CYS A 319 -2.18 4.85 10.77
CA CYS A 319 -3.32 5.25 9.95
C CYS A 319 -3.24 4.62 8.55
N PHE A 320 -2.11 4.74 7.86
CA PHE A 320 -1.90 4.14 6.53
C PHE A 320 -2.09 2.63 6.59
N PHE A 321 -1.54 1.96 7.60
CA PHE A 321 -1.69 0.52 7.76
C PHE A 321 -3.17 0.10 7.92
N VAL A 322 -3.88 0.65 8.93
CA VAL A 322 -5.27 0.25 9.20
C VAL A 322 -6.20 0.61 8.04
N GLN A 323 -5.93 1.75 7.40
CA GLN A 323 -6.65 2.20 6.23
C GLN A 323 -6.48 1.23 5.06
N THR A 324 -5.25 0.78 4.79
CA THR A 324 -4.95 -0.15 3.70
C THR A 324 -5.56 -1.51 3.94
N VAL A 325 -5.45 -2.06 5.15
CA VAL A 325 -6.07 -3.34 5.51
C VAL A 325 -7.58 -3.28 5.34
N ALA A 326 -8.22 -2.21 5.83
CA ALA A 326 -9.65 -2.01 5.66
C ALA A 326 -10.04 -1.78 4.19
N PHE A 327 -9.22 -1.04 3.42
CA PHE A 327 -9.48 -0.79 2.01
C PHE A 327 -9.50 -2.09 1.24
N VAL A 328 -8.51 -2.97 1.46
CA VAL A 328 -8.44 -4.28 0.83
C VAL A 328 -9.60 -5.17 1.30
N ALA A 329 -9.82 -5.30 2.61
CA ALA A 329 -10.82 -6.22 3.16
C ALA A 329 -12.26 -5.90 2.68
N PHE A 330 -12.60 -4.61 2.54
CA PHE A 330 -13.92 -4.16 2.11
C PHE A 330 -13.99 -3.87 0.60
N ASN A 331 -12.95 -4.18 -0.19
CA ASN A 331 -12.99 -3.95 -1.62
C ASN A 331 -13.93 -4.94 -2.33
N LYS A 332 -14.60 -4.48 -3.39
CA LYS A 332 -15.41 -5.33 -4.28
C LYS A 332 -14.59 -6.35 -5.07
N VAL A 333 -13.33 -6.04 -5.36
CA VAL A 333 -12.40 -6.92 -6.06
C VAL A 333 -11.12 -7.02 -5.24
N ILE A 334 -10.84 -8.21 -4.74
CA ILE A 334 -9.67 -8.50 -3.92
C ILE A 334 -8.87 -9.58 -4.63
N THR A 335 -7.64 -9.24 -4.99
CA THR A 335 -6.64 -10.19 -5.50
C THR A 335 -5.53 -10.36 -4.47
N ALA A 336 -4.80 -11.48 -4.52
CA ALA A 336 -3.73 -11.75 -3.56
C ALA A 336 -2.63 -10.66 -3.61
N GLN A 337 -2.35 -10.08 -4.78
CA GLN A 337 -1.34 -9.03 -4.97
C GLN A 337 -1.54 -7.84 -4.01
N TYR A 338 -2.79 -7.52 -3.64
CA TYR A 338 -3.10 -6.37 -2.77
C TYR A 338 -2.53 -6.51 -1.35
N PHE A 339 -2.21 -7.74 -0.91
CA PHE A 339 -1.68 -7.96 0.44
C PHE A 339 -0.30 -7.34 0.65
N VAL A 340 0.45 -7.13 -0.45
CA VAL A 340 1.76 -6.45 -0.40
C VAL A 340 1.64 -5.01 0.11
N TRP A 341 0.50 -4.35 -0.12
CA TRP A 341 0.29 -2.96 0.25
C TRP A 341 0.31 -2.72 1.76
N PHE A 342 -0.32 -3.60 2.55
CA PHE A 342 -0.25 -3.48 4.01
C PHE A 342 0.98 -4.19 4.58
N PHE A 343 1.56 -5.16 3.88
CA PHE A 343 2.84 -5.76 4.29
C PHE A 343 4.02 -4.79 4.23
N CYS A 344 4.00 -3.76 3.36
CA CYS A 344 5.10 -2.79 3.36
C CYS A 344 5.07 -1.85 4.58
N VAL A 345 3.89 -1.63 5.16
CA VAL A 345 3.70 -0.79 6.34
C VAL A 345 3.74 -1.61 7.64
N LEU A 346 3.41 -2.90 7.59
CA LEU A 346 3.36 -3.78 8.77
C LEU A 346 4.66 -3.73 9.61
N PRO A 347 5.89 -3.89 9.05
CA PRO A 347 7.12 -3.84 9.84
C PRO A 347 7.37 -2.50 10.55
N LEU A 348 6.76 -1.41 10.05
CA LEU A 348 6.86 -0.10 10.68
C LEU A 348 5.99 0.03 11.92
N ILE A 349 4.88 -0.71 12.02
CA ILE A 349 3.99 -0.62 13.19
C ILE A 349 4.35 -1.61 14.30
N LEU A 350 5.09 -2.69 13.99
CA LEU A 350 5.45 -3.72 14.95
C LEU A 350 6.16 -3.20 16.22
N PRO A 351 7.12 -2.24 16.13
CA PRO A 351 7.78 -1.70 17.34
C PRO A 351 6.85 -0.94 18.29
N TRP A 352 5.67 -0.53 17.82
CA TRP A 352 4.64 0.13 18.62
C TRP A 352 3.52 -0.83 19.05
N SER A 353 3.67 -2.14 18.85
CA SER A 353 2.68 -3.13 19.31
C SER A 353 3.06 -3.71 20.68
N ASN A 354 2.10 -3.74 21.61
CA ASN A 354 2.19 -4.54 22.85
C ASN A 354 1.94 -6.03 22.63
N MET A 355 1.59 -6.42 21.41
CA MET A 355 1.23 -7.80 21.13
C MET A 355 2.47 -8.70 21.21
N LYS A 356 2.47 -9.61 22.19
CA LYS A 356 3.47 -10.68 22.24
C LYS A 356 3.29 -11.58 21.02
N LEU A 357 4.39 -11.82 20.30
CA LEU A 357 4.39 -12.73 19.16
C LEU A 357 4.02 -14.16 19.58
N LYS A 358 4.43 -14.58 20.79
CA LYS A 358 4.07 -15.87 21.38
C LYS A 358 2.55 -15.97 21.54
N TRP A 359 1.97 -17.01 20.95
CA TRP A 359 0.54 -17.30 20.88
C TRP A 359 -0.27 -16.27 20.11
N LYS A 360 -0.52 -15.06 20.63
CA LYS A 360 -1.45 -14.10 20.01
C LYS A 360 -1.04 -13.69 18.59
N GLY A 361 0.22 -13.28 18.42
CA GLY A 361 0.74 -12.94 17.09
C GLY A 361 0.75 -14.15 16.16
N LEU A 362 1.21 -15.31 16.64
CA LEU A 362 1.19 -16.56 15.89
C LEU A 362 -0.23 -16.97 15.46
N CYS A 363 -1.22 -16.85 16.34
CA CYS A 363 -2.63 -17.11 16.04
C CYS A 363 -3.15 -16.18 14.94
N CYS A 364 -2.78 -14.89 14.95
CA CYS A 364 -3.16 -13.97 13.87
C CYS A 364 -2.54 -14.38 12.53
N ILE A 365 -1.26 -14.77 12.53
CA ILE A 365 -0.57 -15.25 11.31
C ILE A 365 -1.21 -16.53 10.78
N LEU A 366 -1.45 -17.51 11.66
CA LEU A 366 -2.08 -18.78 11.29
C LEU A 366 -3.53 -18.59 10.83
N LEU A 367 -4.30 -17.70 11.47
CA LEU A 367 -5.66 -17.38 11.06
C LEU A 367 -5.68 -16.72 9.66
N TRP A 368 -4.76 -15.78 9.41
CA TRP A 368 -4.64 -15.09 8.13
C TRP A 368 -4.26 -16.05 7.00
N MET A 369 -3.23 -16.88 7.23
CA MET A 369 -2.80 -17.89 6.25
C MET A 369 -3.88 -18.95 6.04
N GLY A 370 -4.51 -19.43 7.12
CA GLY A 370 -5.56 -20.44 7.08
C GLY A 370 -6.80 -19.97 6.30
N ALA A 371 -7.22 -18.72 6.48
CA ALA A 371 -8.33 -18.15 5.73
C ALA A 371 -8.04 -18.10 4.22
N GLN A 372 -6.81 -17.78 3.83
CA GLN A 372 -6.41 -17.74 2.42
C GLN A 372 -6.26 -19.12 1.81
N THR A 373 -5.56 -20.04 2.48
CA THR A 373 -5.39 -21.40 1.95
C THR A 373 -6.72 -22.12 1.85
N HIS A 374 -7.63 -21.89 2.80
CA HIS A 374 -9.01 -22.37 2.72
C HIS A 374 -9.73 -21.80 1.49
N TRP A 375 -9.64 -20.49 1.23
CA TRP A 375 -10.23 -19.89 0.03
C TRP A 375 -9.61 -20.43 -1.26
N LEU A 376 -8.28 -20.52 -1.33
CA LEU A 376 -7.52 -21.01 -2.48
C LEU A 376 -7.84 -22.47 -2.81
N LEU A 377 -8.12 -23.31 -1.81
CA LEU A 377 -8.57 -24.67 -2.02
C LEU A 377 -9.88 -24.70 -2.83
N TRP A 378 -10.87 -23.92 -2.42
CA TRP A 378 -12.15 -23.84 -3.12
C TRP A 378 -12.01 -23.20 -4.51
N GLY A 379 -11.20 -22.14 -4.62
CA GLY A 379 -10.89 -21.50 -5.89
C GLY A 379 -10.25 -22.49 -6.88
N TYR A 380 -9.29 -23.29 -6.42
CA TYR A 380 -8.67 -24.33 -7.23
C TYR A 380 -9.68 -25.38 -7.73
N LEU A 381 -10.56 -25.87 -6.84
CA LEU A 381 -11.58 -26.84 -7.23
C LEU A 381 -12.58 -26.27 -8.26
N LEU A 382 -12.91 -24.99 -8.13
CA LEU A 382 -13.80 -24.30 -9.07
C LEU A 382 -13.12 -24.07 -10.42
N GLU A 383 -11.96 -23.42 -10.44
CA GLU A 383 -11.35 -22.88 -11.65
C GLU A 383 -10.51 -23.91 -12.41
N PHE A 384 -9.82 -24.80 -11.72
CA PHE A 384 -8.93 -25.80 -12.34
C PHE A 384 -9.57 -27.19 -12.42
N LYS A 385 -10.46 -27.55 -11.50
CA LYS A 385 -11.16 -28.85 -11.53
C LYS A 385 -12.60 -28.77 -12.04
N GLY A 386 -13.12 -27.57 -12.31
CA GLY A 386 -14.47 -27.39 -12.85
C GLY A 386 -15.60 -27.86 -11.93
N LYS A 387 -15.36 -27.99 -10.62
CA LYS A 387 -16.38 -28.43 -9.66
C LYS A 387 -17.27 -27.27 -9.27
N ASN A 388 -18.58 -27.50 -9.23
CA ASN A 388 -19.56 -26.50 -8.80
C ASN A 388 -19.51 -26.29 -7.27
N VAL A 389 -18.60 -25.43 -6.81
CA VAL A 389 -18.36 -25.11 -5.38
C VAL A 389 -18.58 -23.63 -5.04
N PHE A 390 -19.42 -22.93 -5.80
CA PHE A 390 -19.64 -21.48 -5.64
C PHE A 390 -20.08 -21.08 -4.23
N LEU A 391 -20.98 -21.86 -3.61
CA LEU A 391 -21.47 -21.56 -2.25
C LEU A 391 -20.35 -21.72 -1.21
N GLN A 392 -19.54 -22.76 -1.31
CA GLN A 392 -18.40 -23.01 -0.42
C GLN A 392 -17.34 -21.92 -0.56
N LEU A 393 -17.05 -21.50 -1.80
CA LEU A 393 -16.15 -20.38 -2.09
C LEU A 393 -16.68 -19.05 -1.51
N TRP A 394 -17.99 -18.82 -1.59
CA TRP A 394 -18.63 -17.65 -0.98
C TRP A 394 -18.55 -17.68 0.55
N MET A 395 -18.82 -18.83 1.18
CA MET A 395 -18.62 -19.00 2.62
C MET A 395 -17.15 -18.79 3.03
N ALA A 396 -16.20 -19.25 2.22
CA ALA A 396 -14.78 -18.98 2.43
C ALA A 396 -14.43 -17.49 2.33
N SER A 397 -15.12 -16.74 1.46
CA SER A 397 -14.96 -15.28 1.32
C SER A 397 -15.50 -14.53 2.54
N LEU A 398 -16.62 -14.99 3.11
CA LEU A 398 -17.14 -14.47 4.39
C LEU A 398 -16.15 -14.72 5.54
N LEU A 399 -15.60 -15.93 5.62
CA LEU A 399 -14.58 -16.27 6.62
C LEU A 399 -13.31 -15.42 6.44
N PHE A 400 -12.89 -15.19 5.20
CA PHE A 400 -11.75 -14.34 4.87
C PHE A 400 -11.97 -12.89 5.33
N LEU A 401 -13.15 -12.31 5.07
CA LEU A 401 -13.51 -10.97 5.57
C LEU A 401 -13.51 -10.92 7.11
N ALA A 402 -14.12 -11.91 7.76
CA ALA A 402 -14.18 -12.01 9.22
C ALA A 402 -12.77 -12.11 9.83
N ALA A 403 -11.90 -12.94 9.26
CA ALA A 403 -10.52 -13.11 9.70
C ALA A 403 -9.71 -11.81 9.59
N ASN A 404 -9.76 -11.13 8.44
CA ASN A 404 -9.05 -9.85 8.25
C ASN A 404 -9.58 -8.76 9.19
N THR A 405 -10.89 -8.68 9.38
CA THR A 405 -11.52 -7.71 10.29
C THR A 405 -11.13 -8.00 11.75
N PHE A 406 -11.16 -9.26 12.17
CA PHE A 406 -10.73 -9.67 13.51
C PHE A 406 -9.27 -9.33 13.76
N ILE A 407 -8.37 -9.66 12.82
CA ILE A 407 -6.94 -9.34 12.93
C ILE A 407 -6.74 -7.82 13.02
N LEU A 408 -7.44 -7.04 12.20
CA LEU A 408 -7.39 -5.58 12.26
C LEU A 408 -7.80 -5.04 13.64
N ILE A 409 -8.89 -5.56 14.21
CA ILE A 409 -9.35 -5.18 15.57
C ILE A 409 -8.31 -5.57 16.62
N VAL A 410 -7.71 -6.76 16.54
CA VAL A 410 -6.67 -7.22 17.47
C VAL A 410 -5.45 -6.30 17.40
N LEU A 411 -5.01 -5.93 16.20
CA LEU A 411 -3.88 -5.02 16.00
C LEU A 411 -4.18 -3.62 16.56
N ILE A 412 -5.38 -3.08 16.31
CA ILE A 412 -5.82 -1.80 16.88
C ILE A 412 -5.81 -1.83 18.41
N ARG A 413 -6.34 -2.89 19.03
CA ARG A 413 -6.42 -3.00 20.49
C ARG A 413 -5.05 -3.10 21.17
N HIS A 414 -4.05 -3.66 20.48
CA HIS A 414 -2.69 -3.83 21.01
C HIS A 414 -1.71 -2.77 20.51
N HIS A 415 -2.15 -1.80 19.72
CA HIS A 415 -1.31 -0.70 19.25
C HIS A 415 -1.09 0.33 20.36
N ASN A 416 0.17 0.65 20.62
CA ASN A 416 0.53 1.82 21.40
C ASN A 416 0.57 3.02 20.47
N TYR A 417 -0.42 3.87 20.61
CA TYR A 417 -0.46 5.12 19.89
C TYR A 417 0.84 5.91 20.08
N GLY A 418 1.52 6.22 18.97
CA GLY A 418 2.80 6.92 18.98
C GLY A 418 2.80 8.07 17.97
N PRO A 419 2.39 9.30 18.35
CA PRO A 419 2.29 10.41 17.41
C PRO A 419 3.63 10.66 16.74
N VAL A 420 3.61 11.02 15.45
CA VAL A 420 4.85 11.20 14.68
C VAL A 420 5.64 12.42 15.19
N PHE A 421 4.94 13.51 15.51
CA PHE A 421 5.53 14.76 15.99
C PHE A 421 5.20 15.03 17.45
N ARG A 422 6.13 15.68 18.16
CA ARG A 422 5.86 16.27 19.48
C ARG A 422 5.21 17.64 19.28
N GLN A 423 4.27 18.00 20.15
CA GLN A 423 3.81 19.39 20.21
C GLN A 423 4.97 20.26 20.68
N HIS A 424 5.14 21.43 20.04
CA HIS A 424 5.96 22.48 20.62
C HIS A 424 5.30 22.88 21.93
N THR A 425 5.81 22.39 23.06
CA THR A 425 5.59 23.08 24.33
C THR A 425 6.19 24.46 24.16
N ASP A 426 5.35 25.48 24.01
CA ASP A 426 5.82 26.85 24.10
C ASP A 426 6.54 26.97 25.46
N LEU A 427 7.86 27.10 25.41
CA LEU A 427 8.68 27.57 26.52
C LEU A 427 8.28 29.03 26.78
N LYS A 428 7.11 29.22 27.38
CA LYS A 428 6.60 30.48 27.92
C LYS A 428 5.99 30.23 29.29
N THR A 429 6.81 29.71 30.19
CA THR A 429 6.73 29.98 31.63
C THR A 429 8.14 29.96 32.19
N THR A 430 8.94 30.94 31.76
CA THR A 430 10.12 31.35 32.53
C THR A 430 10.12 32.86 32.56
N LYS A 431 10.30 33.38 33.79
CA LYS A 431 10.28 34.78 34.24
C LYS A 431 8.86 35.28 34.51
N THR A 432 8.51 35.85 35.65
CA THR A 432 9.19 36.47 36.81
C THR A 432 7.98 36.92 37.66
N THR A 433 7.85 36.74 38.97
CA THR A 433 8.71 36.96 40.13
C THR A 433 7.94 36.43 41.33
#